data_AF-A0A951CW62-F1
#
_entry.id   AF-A0A951CW62-F1
#
_cell.length_a   1.000
_cell.length_b   1.000
_cell.length_c   1.000
_cell.angle_alpha   90.00
_cell.angle_beta   90.00
_cell.angle_gamma   90.00
#
_symmetry.space_group_name_H-M   'P 1'
#
loop_
_entity.id
_entity.type
_entity.pdbx_description
1 polymer ?
#
loop_
_entity_poly.entity_id
_entity_poly.type
_entity_poly.pdbx_seq_one_letter_code
_entity_poly.pdbx_strand_id
1 'polypeptide(L)'
;MWRGLLSLGGVLRPPQVRRASASRYLSSAATVEQWGEILRQVMAAQPKSTPGSPRISVITPAWNTQVAWFAQAAISLLEQSCAEWEWCVVDDASTRTDFHALLAVLESTGRVKFRKLLRNSGISTASNEGLAMASAEYACLLDHDDLLAPDALAKCLQALDSGLDAVYTDEDKVDEDGIRNQPFYKPDWSPEYFRGVMYVGHLLCVRRETALDIGGFDARFDGVQDFEFLLRYSERSSRIGHLAEILYHWRAVPGSIAASQDAKGDVGELQKRAVTEHLRRLNIAAVVEPGPATHTLQILPVSPDFEPRVSIVIAVDAPDRFDKCLASIAAKSAYENFEIVCVGKDGGGACAERHTKTRTLKSVLLPGRFDLPRAANFGAEHATGDFLMFMSPALEVITENWIDCMLFYARQKDVGAVGGLVAYPDGALEHAGIVLGCRGTAGRLLHKAPADSTGYFGVICCAREVSAVASGCMMIRREMFSEAGKFAEDYSSAYHDVDLCLKLRSLGLRNIYTPRARFLYGGQQWRDRHSRDGSLFLKRWGKTAALSDSYYNRNLNLDRCDYTFE
;
A
#
# COMPACT_ATOMS: atom_id res chain seq x y z
N MET A 1 -16.04 7.24 -4.39
CA MET A 1 -15.06 6.13 -4.36
C MET A 1 -14.73 5.61 -2.94
N TRP A 2 -14.69 6.39 -1.84
CA TRP A 2 -14.00 5.92 -0.58
C TRP A 2 -14.81 5.70 0.71
N ARG A 3 -16.16 5.77 0.71
CA ARG A 3 -16.94 5.55 1.95
C ARG A 3 -17.04 4.08 2.39
N GLY A 4 -16.81 3.11 1.50
CA GLY A 4 -16.94 1.67 1.80
C GLY A 4 -15.74 0.99 2.47
N LEU A 5 -14.60 1.69 2.58
CA LEU A 5 -13.32 1.14 3.08
C LEU A 5 -13.02 1.48 4.55
N LEU A 6 -13.95 2.16 5.22
CA LEU A 6 -13.89 2.50 6.65
C LEU A 6 -14.98 1.73 7.40
N SER A 7 -14.78 0.42 7.62
CA SER A 7 -15.66 -0.37 8.51
C SER A 7 -14.89 -0.88 9.73
N LEU A 8 -14.38 0.04 10.54
CA LEU A 8 -14.13 -0.25 11.95
C LEU A 8 -15.40 0.12 12.71
N GLY A 9 -16.15 -0.89 13.15
CA GLY A 9 -17.27 -0.70 14.07
C GLY A 9 -16.78 0.01 15.33
N GLY A 10 -17.16 1.27 15.46
CA GLY A 10 -16.78 2.14 16.57
C GLY A 10 -16.50 3.56 16.08
N VAL A 11 -17.53 4.41 16.06
CA VAL A 11 -17.39 5.84 15.80
C VAL A 11 -16.57 6.47 16.93
N LEU A 12 -15.24 6.50 16.77
CA LEU A 12 -14.38 7.37 17.55
C LEU A 12 -14.28 8.70 16.80
N ARG A 13 -14.80 9.76 17.42
CA ARG A 13 -14.78 11.12 16.90
C ARG A 13 -13.32 11.51 16.61
N PRO A 14 -13.00 12.05 15.41
CA PRO A 14 -11.66 12.52 15.13
C PRO A 14 -11.29 13.66 16.11
N PRO A 15 -10.01 13.78 16.51
CA PRO A 15 -9.55 14.92 17.30
C PRO A 15 -9.86 16.22 16.55
N GLN A 16 -10.31 17.24 17.28
CA GLN A 16 -10.62 18.55 16.72
C GLN A 16 -9.37 19.15 16.07
N VAL A 17 -9.30 19.06 14.75
CA VAL A 17 -8.25 19.70 13.96
C VAL A 17 -8.39 21.21 14.13
N ARG A 18 -7.30 21.85 14.57
CA ARG A 18 -7.19 23.31 14.73
C ARG A 18 -7.77 24.03 13.52
N ARG A 19 -8.64 25.01 13.76
CA ARG A 19 -9.10 25.99 12.76
C ARG A 19 -7.88 26.51 12.00
N ALA A 20 -7.72 26.09 10.74
CA ALA A 20 -6.90 26.85 9.80
C ALA A 20 -7.44 28.29 9.85
N SER A 21 -6.55 29.28 9.85
CA SER A 21 -6.87 30.70 9.99
C SER A 21 -8.18 31.07 9.31
N ALA A 22 -9.23 31.23 10.11
CA ALA A 22 -10.64 31.23 9.71
C ALA A 22 -11.07 32.55 9.04
N SER A 23 -10.25 33.13 8.16
CA SER A 23 -10.58 34.37 7.45
C SER A 23 -10.34 34.32 5.93
N ARG A 24 -9.91 33.20 5.34
CA ARG A 24 -9.47 33.16 3.92
C ARG A 24 -10.42 32.50 2.93
N TYR A 25 -11.39 31.71 3.38
CA TYR A 25 -12.39 31.12 2.50
C TYR A 25 -13.66 31.97 2.60
N LEU A 26 -13.85 32.88 1.64
CA LEU A 26 -15.14 33.54 1.47
C LEU A 26 -16.23 32.49 1.26
N SER A 27 -17.44 32.82 1.70
CA SER A 27 -18.60 31.97 1.44
C SER A 27 -18.73 31.69 -0.07
N SER A 28 -19.32 30.55 -0.40
CA SER A 28 -19.69 30.17 -1.77
C SER A 28 -20.57 31.21 -2.51
N ALA A 29 -21.00 32.28 -1.83
CA ALA A 29 -21.79 33.37 -2.35
C ALA A 29 -20.98 34.52 -2.98
N ALA A 30 -19.64 34.45 -3.00
CA ALA A 30 -18.82 35.49 -3.63
C ALA A 30 -18.94 35.50 -5.17
N THR A 31 -19.04 36.69 -5.76
CA THR A 31 -19.14 36.87 -7.22
C THR A 31 -17.80 36.67 -7.92
N VAL A 32 -17.82 36.50 -9.24
CA VAL A 32 -16.60 36.37 -10.07
C VAL A 32 -15.68 37.58 -9.92
N GLU A 33 -16.25 38.78 -9.83
CA GLU A 33 -15.49 40.02 -9.64
C GLU A 33 -14.79 40.05 -8.29
N GLN A 34 -15.46 39.57 -7.24
CA GLN A 34 -14.87 39.46 -5.89
C GLN A 34 -13.74 38.45 -5.86
N TRP A 35 -13.92 37.27 -6.46
CA TRP A 35 -12.84 36.28 -6.61
C TRP A 35 -11.69 36.81 -7.44
N GLY A 36 -11.97 37.49 -8.55
CA GLY A 36 -10.96 38.11 -9.39
C GLY A 36 -10.13 39.15 -8.64
N GLU A 37 -10.74 39.95 -7.77
CA GLU A 37 -10.02 40.90 -6.93
C GLU A 37 -9.09 40.23 -5.92
N ILE A 38 -9.56 39.15 -5.27
CA ILE A 38 -8.74 38.38 -4.33
C ILE A 38 -7.55 37.75 -5.04
N LEU A 39 -7.77 37.16 -6.22
CA LEU A 39 -6.68 36.58 -7.00
C LEU A 39 -5.64 37.64 -7.36
N ARG A 40 -6.05 38.84 -7.79
CA ARG A 40 -5.11 39.95 -8.02
C ARG A 40 -4.32 40.32 -6.78
N GLN A 41 -4.96 40.35 -5.60
CA GLN A 41 -4.27 40.66 -4.35
C GLN A 41 -3.27 39.57 -3.95
N VAL A 42 -3.65 38.30 -4.05
CA VAL A 42 -2.76 37.16 -3.78
C VAL A 42 -1.58 37.17 -4.76
N MET A 43 -1.86 37.39 -6.06
CA MET A 43 -0.84 37.51 -7.10
C MET A 43 0.12 38.69 -6.84
N ALA A 44 -0.39 39.85 -6.41
CA ALA A 44 0.44 41.02 -6.09
C ALA A 44 1.34 40.79 -4.85
N ALA A 45 0.92 39.92 -3.94
CA ALA A 45 1.69 39.54 -2.76
C ALA A 45 2.75 38.45 -3.02
N GLN A 46 2.71 37.79 -4.19
CA GLN A 46 3.69 36.76 -4.53
C GLN A 46 5.11 37.35 -4.67
N PRO A 47 6.15 36.58 -4.30
CA PRO A 47 7.51 36.94 -4.65
C PRO A 47 7.62 37.11 -6.16
N LYS A 48 8.17 38.23 -6.63
CA LYS A 48 8.55 38.41 -8.04
C LYS A 48 9.41 37.20 -8.43
N SER A 49 9.05 36.50 -9.51
CA SER A 49 9.81 35.31 -9.93
C SER A 49 11.28 35.66 -10.05
N THR A 50 12.13 34.93 -9.33
CA THR A 50 13.54 34.85 -9.70
C THR A 50 13.62 34.28 -11.12
N PRO A 51 14.47 34.82 -12.00
CA PRO A 51 14.61 34.33 -13.36
C PRO A 51 15.22 32.93 -13.35
N GLY A 52 14.36 31.92 -13.33
CA GLY A 52 14.68 30.51 -13.47
C GLY A 52 13.49 29.78 -14.09
N SER A 53 13.75 28.74 -14.90
CA SER A 53 12.68 27.91 -15.48
C SER A 53 11.89 27.19 -14.39
N PRO A 54 10.58 26.95 -14.56
CA PRO A 54 9.81 26.16 -13.61
C PRO A 54 10.41 24.75 -13.48
N ARG A 55 10.46 24.23 -12.25
CA ARG A 55 10.91 22.86 -11.93
C ARG A 55 9.75 21.88 -11.85
N ILE A 56 8.54 22.37 -11.56
CA ILE A 56 7.31 21.57 -11.56
C ILE A 56 6.18 22.26 -12.33
N SER A 57 5.53 21.54 -13.23
CA SER A 57 4.33 21.99 -13.95
C SER A 57 3.10 21.33 -13.32
N VAL A 58 2.21 22.14 -12.73
CA VAL A 58 0.95 21.65 -12.19
C VAL A 58 -0.06 21.48 -13.33
N ILE A 59 -0.64 20.29 -13.47
CA ILE A 59 -1.56 19.91 -14.54
C ILE A 59 -2.97 19.85 -13.95
N THR A 60 -3.87 20.66 -14.51
CA THR A 60 -5.26 20.74 -14.05
C THR A 60 -6.23 20.64 -15.24
N PRO A 61 -6.78 19.45 -15.52
CA PRO A 61 -7.94 19.33 -16.39
C PRO A 61 -9.17 19.92 -15.69
N ALA A 62 -9.96 20.72 -16.38
CA ALA A 62 -11.13 21.40 -15.83
C ALA A 62 -12.35 21.24 -16.75
N TRP A 63 -13.52 20.92 -16.16
CA TRP A 63 -14.78 20.88 -16.89
C TRP A 63 -15.95 21.31 -16.01
N ASN A 64 -16.61 22.41 -16.41
CA ASN A 64 -17.79 22.98 -15.73
C ASN A 64 -17.61 23.20 -14.22
N THR A 65 -16.38 23.50 -13.81
CA THR A 65 -16.00 23.72 -12.40
C THR A 65 -16.77 24.90 -11.80
N GLN A 66 -17.19 24.77 -10.53
CA GLN A 66 -17.76 25.90 -9.80
C GLN A 66 -16.69 26.97 -9.56
N VAL A 67 -17.04 28.22 -9.86
CA VAL A 67 -16.07 29.33 -9.84
C VAL A 67 -15.40 29.51 -8.47
N ALA A 68 -16.15 29.30 -7.39
CA ALA A 68 -15.62 29.39 -6.03
C ALA A 68 -14.58 28.32 -5.73
N TRP A 69 -14.79 27.07 -6.18
CA TRP A 69 -13.85 25.98 -5.95
C TRP A 69 -12.59 26.14 -6.77
N PHE A 70 -12.73 26.53 -8.04
CA PHE A 70 -11.57 26.83 -8.88
C PHE A 70 -10.75 28.01 -8.33
N ALA A 71 -11.42 29.06 -7.84
CA ALA A 71 -10.74 30.19 -7.20
C ALA A 71 -9.96 29.75 -5.96
N GLN A 72 -10.53 28.89 -5.12
CA GLN A 72 -9.84 28.37 -3.94
C GLN A 72 -8.64 27.47 -4.31
N ALA A 73 -8.79 26.61 -5.32
CA ALA A 73 -7.69 25.80 -5.86
C ALA A 73 -6.56 26.71 -6.38
N ALA A 74 -6.91 27.73 -7.17
CA ALA A 74 -5.97 28.74 -7.67
C ALA A 74 -5.24 29.48 -6.54
N ILE A 75 -5.96 29.91 -5.50
CA ILE A 75 -5.35 30.57 -4.33
C ILE A 75 -4.37 29.61 -3.64
N SER A 76 -4.74 28.34 -3.43
CA SER A 76 -3.84 27.37 -2.78
C SER A 76 -2.55 27.14 -3.55
N LEU A 77 -2.59 27.23 -4.88
CA LEU A 77 -1.42 27.15 -5.74
C LEU A 77 -0.61 28.45 -5.75
N LEU A 78 -1.28 29.60 -5.80
CA LEU A 78 -0.62 30.91 -5.75
C LEU A 78 0.05 31.17 -4.39
N GLU A 79 -0.45 30.59 -3.30
CA GLU A 79 0.14 30.72 -1.97
C GLU A 79 1.29 29.72 -1.69
N GLN A 80 1.69 28.91 -2.68
CA GLN A 80 2.81 27.98 -2.52
C GLN A 80 4.10 28.70 -2.12
N SER A 81 4.80 28.13 -1.15
CA SER A 81 6.01 28.71 -0.55
C SER A 81 7.24 28.71 -1.47
N CYS A 82 7.24 27.92 -2.56
CA CYS A 82 8.28 27.94 -3.59
C CYS A 82 7.81 28.68 -4.85
N ALA A 83 8.76 29.22 -5.62
CA ALA A 83 8.46 29.96 -6.84
C ALA A 83 8.70 29.15 -8.12
N GLU A 84 9.34 27.97 -8.05
CA GLU A 84 9.74 27.18 -9.23
C GLU A 84 8.61 26.34 -9.83
N TRP A 85 7.42 26.91 -9.98
CA TRP A 85 6.28 26.23 -10.59
C TRP A 85 5.64 27.04 -11.71
N GLU A 86 4.99 26.32 -12.61
CA GLU A 86 4.02 26.85 -13.58
C GLU A 86 2.71 26.08 -13.50
N TRP A 87 1.61 26.66 -13.97
CA TRP A 87 0.30 26.02 -13.93
C TRP A 87 -0.25 25.84 -15.34
N CYS A 88 -0.53 24.60 -15.74
CA CYS A 88 -1.10 24.23 -17.02
C CYS A 88 -2.56 23.83 -16.84
N VAL A 89 -3.48 24.75 -17.15
CA VAL A 89 -4.92 24.54 -17.06
C VAL A 89 -5.48 24.19 -18.43
N VAL A 90 -6.18 23.06 -18.51
CA VAL A 90 -6.87 22.62 -19.73
C VAL A 90 -8.37 22.62 -19.50
N ASP A 91 -9.08 23.57 -20.11
CA ASP A 91 -10.54 23.61 -20.13
C ASP A 91 -11.07 22.61 -21.18
N ASP A 92 -11.67 21.51 -20.72
CA ASP A 92 -12.26 20.45 -21.55
C ASP A 92 -13.65 20.83 -22.09
N ALA A 93 -13.73 22.02 -22.69
CA ALA A 93 -14.93 22.64 -23.26
C ALA A 93 -16.05 22.94 -22.25
N SER A 94 -15.71 23.58 -21.13
CA SER A 94 -16.70 24.13 -20.21
C SER A 94 -17.62 25.14 -20.90
N THR A 95 -18.88 25.18 -20.47
CA THR A 95 -19.91 26.11 -20.97
C THR A 95 -20.14 27.30 -20.03
N ARG A 96 -19.50 27.28 -18.87
CA ARG A 96 -19.60 28.27 -17.79
C ARG A 96 -18.84 29.55 -18.11
N THR A 97 -19.55 30.65 -18.33
CA THR A 97 -18.96 31.96 -18.64
C THR A 97 -18.25 32.58 -17.43
N ASP A 98 -18.72 32.32 -16.22
CA ASP A 98 -18.11 32.76 -14.97
C ASP A 98 -16.73 32.13 -14.74
N PHE A 99 -16.59 30.85 -15.05
CA PHE A 99 -15.30 30.15 -15.06
C PHE A 99 -14.32 30.75 -16.07
N HIS A 100 -14.76 31.02 -17.31
CA HIS A 100 -13.91 31.67 -18.33
C HIS A 100 -13.47 33.09 -17.93
N ALA A 101 -14.36 33.86 -17.30
CA ALA A 101 -14.02 35.19 -16.80
C ALA A 101 -12.95 35.14 -15.69
N LEU A 102 -13.01 34.14 -14.81
CA LEU A 102 -11.99 33.94 -13.77
C LEU A 102 -10.64 33.51 -14.36
N LEU A 103 -10.63 32.62 -15.36
CA LEU A 103 -9.41 32.21 -16.06
C LEU A 103 -8.67 33.38 -16.71
N ALA A 104 -9.40 34.32 -17.32
CA ALA A 104 -8.81 35.51 -17.93
C ALA A 104 -8.05 36.39 -16.90
N VAL A 105 -8.47 36.38 -15.63
CA VAL A 105 -7.74 37.07 -14.55
C VAL A 105 -6.39 36.38 -14.30
N LEU A 106 -6.35 35.05 -14.31
CA LEU A 106 -5.16 34.25 -14.02
C LEU A 106 -4.13 34.25 -15.16
N GLU A 107 -4.56 34.30 -16.42
CA GLU A 107 -3.65 34.37 -17.58
C GLU A 107 -2.71 35.59 -17.53
N SER A 108 -3.15 36.69 -16.90
CA SER A 108 -2.35 37.91 -16.77
C SER A 108 -1.06 37.75 -15.94
N THR A 109 -0.88 36.62 -15.26
CA THR A 109 0.29 36.31 -14.41
C THR A 109 1.56 35.94 -15.17
N GLY A 110 1.44 35.43 -16.40
CA GLY A 110 2.56 34.83 -17.14
C GLY A 110 3.09 33.49 -16.61
N ARG A 111 2.58 32.99 -15.47
CA ARG A 111 2.91 31.66 -14.91
C ARG A 111 1.84 30.60 -15.20
N VAL A 112 0.66 31.05 -15.59
CA VAL A 112 -0.47 30.19 -15.94
C VAL A 112 -0.54 30.05 -17.45
N LYS A 113 -0.40 28.82 -17.93
CA LYS A 113 -0.64 28.42 -19.31
C LYS A 113 -2.06 27.87 -19.40
N PHE A 114 -2.81 28.35 -20.36
CA PHE A 114 -4.19 27.93 -20.56
C PHE A 114 -4.38 27.33 -21.94
N ARG A 115 -5.24 26.32 -22.02
CA ARG A 115 -5.73 25.78 -23.29
C ARG A 115 -7.18 25.38 -23.16
N LYS A 116 -8.00 25.84 -24.10
CA LYS A 116 -9.39 25.42 -24.25
C LYS A 116 -9.53 24.40 -25.37
N LEU A 117 -10.17 23.28 -25.08
CA LEU A 117 -10.51 22.26 -26.07
C LEU A 117 -11.84 22.62 -26.76
N LEU A 118 -11.97 22.19 -28.02
CA LEU A 118 -13.15 22.47 -28.86
C LEU A 118 -14.38 21.67 -28.44
N ARG A 119 -14.18 20.52 -27.80
CA ARG A 119 -15.23 19.61 -27.32
C ARG A 119 -14.72 18.90 -26.07
N ASN A 120 -15.65 18.47 -25.22
CA ASN A 120 -15.33 17.62 -24.08
C ASN A 120 -14.79 16.29 -24.61
N SER A 121 -13.53 16.01 -24.29
CA SER A 121 -12.72 14.91 -24.83
C SER A 121 -12.24 13.95 -23.72
N GLY A 122 -12.68 14.16 -22.48
CA GLY A 122 -12.38 13.30 -21.35
C GLY A 122 -11.14 13.72 -20.58
N ILE A 123 -11.08 13.29 -19.31
CA ILE A 123 -10.06 13.71 -18.36
C ILE A 123 -8.65 13.29 -18.77
N SER A 124 -8.48 12.11 -19.36
CA SER A 124 -7.16 11.67 -19.86
C SER A 124 -6.67 12.54 -21.00
N THR A 125 -7.54 12.89 -21.96
CA THR A 125 -7.18 13.76 -23.08
C THR A 125 -6.79 15.14 -22.58
N ALA A 126 -7.59 15.74 -21.69
CA ALA A 126 -7.29 17.04 -21.10
C ALA A 126 -5.99 17.03 -20.30
N SER A 127 -5.74 15.97 -19.52
CA SER A 127 -4.50 15.80 -18.75
C SER A 127 -3.28 15.66 -19.67
N ASN A 128 -3.39 14.92 -20.78
CA ASN A 128 -2.33 14.79 -21.76
C ASN A 128 -1.99 16.10 -22.48
N GLU A 129 -3.00 16.91 -22.80
CA GLU A 129 -2.79 18.24 -23.37
C GLU A 129 -2.05 19.14 -22.38
N GLY A 130 -2.37 19.03 -21.08
CA GLY A 130 -1.64 19.73 -20.03
C GLY A 130 -0.19 19.23 -19.90
N LEU A 131 0.03 17.91 -19.93
CA LEU A 131 1.36 17.31 -19.90
C LEU A 131 2.23 17.72 -21.11
N ALA A 132 1.62 17.88 -22.28
CA ALA A 132 2.28 18.37 -23.48
C ALA A 132 2.65 19.86 -23.38
N MET A 133 1.80 20.68 -22.75
CA MET A 133 2.04 22.12 -22.50
C MET A 133 3.09 22.40 -21.41
N ALA A 134 3.27 21.45 -20.49
CA ALA A 134 4.25 21.53 -19.42
C ALA A 134 5.66 21.67 -19.98
N SER A 135 6.47 22.50 -19.33
CA SER A 135 7.85 22.78 -19.70
C SER A 135 8.86 22.45 -18.60
N ALA A 136 8.37 22.14 -17.40
CA ALA A 136 9.21 21.79 -16.27
C ALA A 136 9.71 20.33 -16.34
N GLU A 137 10.67 20.00 -15.49
CA GLU A 137 11.20 18.63 -15.37
C GLU A 137 10.17 17.66 -14.76
N TYR A 138 9.37 18.15 -13.82
CA TYR A 138 8.34 17.38 -13.13
C TYR A 138 6.94 17.85 -13.50
N ALA A 139 5.98 16.93 -13.54
CA ALA A 139 4.56 17.20 -13.64
C ALA A 139 3.86 16.85 -12.32
N CYS A 140 2.95 17.70 -11.85
CA CYS A 140 2.14 17.49 -10.64
C CYS A 140 0.67 17.46 -11.01
N LEU A 141 -0.09 16.49 -10.52
CA LEU A 141 -1.54 16.46 -10.72
C LEU A 141 -2.25 17.32 -9.67
N LEU A 142 -3.25 18.08 -10.11
CA LEU A 142 -4.15 18.83 -9.24
C LEU A 142 -5.54 18.92 -9.87
N ASP A 143 -6.52 18.29 -9.23
CA ASP A 143 -7.92 18.43 -9.60
C ASP A 143 -8.39 19.88 -9.41
N HIS A 144 -9.27 20.32 -10.32
CA HIS A 144 -9.65 21.72 -10.50
C HIS A 144 -10.42 22.35 -9.32
N ASP A 145 -10.82 21.55 -8.34
CA ASP A 145 -11.60 21.94 -7.16
C ASP A 145 -10.91 21.61 -5.83
N ASP A 146 -9.71 21.03 -5.86
CA ASP A 146 -8.98 20.59 -4.68
C ASP A 146 -7.92 21.60 -4.23
N LEU A 147 -7.43 21.42 -2.99
CA LEU A 147 -6.51 22.37 -2.37
C LEU A 147 -5.18 21.71 -2.02
N LEU A 148 -4.10 22.46 -2.20
CA LEU A 148 -2.76 22.09 -1.73
C LEU A 148 -2.46 22.73 -0.36
N ALA A 149 -1.69 22.03 0.47
CA ALA A 149 -1.06 22.65 1.63
C ALA A 149 -0.03 23.71 1.17
N PRO A 150 0.22 24.79 1.93
CA PRO A 150 1.09 25.91 1.48
C PRO A 150 2.54 25.55 1.12
N ASP A 151 3.04 24.42 1.60
CA ASP A 151 4.40 23.93 1.34
C ASP A 151 4.44 22.62 0.54
N ALA A 152 3.31 22.23 -0.06
CA ALA A 152 3.18 20.98 -0.82
C ALA A 152 4.21 20.86 -1.94
N LEU A 153 4.29 21.85 -2.84
CA LEU A 153 5.20 21.77 -3.99
C LEU A 153 6.67 21.83 -3.56
N ALA A 154 7.00 22.64 -2.54
CA ALA A 154 8.36 22.75 -2.02
C ALA A 154 8.85 21.42 -1.42
N LYS A 155 7.99 20.75 -0.63
CA LYS A 155 8.29 19.43 -0.05
C LYS A 155 8.39 18.34 -1.12
N CYS A 156 7.49 18.34 -2.10
CA CYS A 156 7.56 17.41 -3.22
C CYS A 156 8.87 17.59 -4.01
N LEU A 157 9.25 18.83 -4.34
CA LEU A 157 10.54 19.11 -5.02
C LEU A 157 11.74 18.66 -4.18
N GLN A 158 11.74 18.95 -2.88
CA GLN A 158 12.81 18.49 -1.97
C GLN A 158 12.93 16.96 -1.96
N ALA A 159 11.82 16.25 -1.96
CA ALA A 159 11.83 14.78 -2.04
C ALA A 159 12.33 14.30 -3.41
N LEU A 160 11.90 14.93 -4.50
CA LEU A 160 12.36 14.62 -5.85
C LEU A 160 13.88 14.85 -6.00
N ASP A 161 14.44 15.86 -5.34
CA ASP A 161 15.88 16.14 -5.30
C ASP A 161 16.72 15.06 -4.61
N SER A 162 16.10 14.19 -3.81
CA SER A 162 16.78 13.02 -3.24
C SER A 162 17.01 11.91 -4.27
N GLY A 163 16.62 12.14 -5.53
CA GLY A 163 16.59 11.13 -6.57
C GLY A 163 15.22 10.47 -6.69
N LEU A 164 14.14 11.15 -6.33
CA LEU A 164 12.76 10.77 -6.65
C LEU A 164 12.55 10.71 -8.19
N ASP A 165 11.88 9.70 -8.73
CA ASP A 165 11.21 9.84 -10.03
C ASP A 165 9.73 10.15 -9.86
N ALA A 166 9.11 9.72 -8.77
CA ALA A 166 7.77 10.14 -8.39
C ALA A 166 7.64 10.30 -6.88
N VAL A 167 6.73 11.19 -6.46
CA VAL A 167 6.39 11.44 -5.06
C VAL A 167 4.87 11.55 -4.92
N TYR A 168 4.33 10.91 -3.88
CA TYR A 168 2.97 11.10 -3.42
C TYR A 168 2.92 11.41 -1.92
N THR A 169 1.77 11.88 -1.43
CA THR A 169 1.63 12.39 -0.07
C THR A 169 0.42 11.79 0.62
N ASP A 170 0.36 11.88 1.95
CA ASP A 170 -0.90 11.72 2.67
C ASP A 170 -1.92 12.80 2.24
N GLU A 171 -3.20 12.52 2.48
CA GLU A 171 -4.29 13.41 2.13
C GLU A 171 -5.38 13.41 3.21
N ASP A 172 -6.23 14.41 3.20
CA ASP A 172 -7.50 14.40 3.93
C ASP A 172 -8.62 14.92 3.03
N LYS A 173 -9.82 15.02 3.58
CA LYS A 173 -10.96 15.61 2.89
C LYS A 173 -11.31 16.96 3.47
N VAL A 174 -11.77 17.85 2.62
CA VAL A 174 -12.29 19.16 2.99
C VAL A 174 -13.75 19.28 2.56
N ASP A 175 -14.62 19.73 3.46
CA ASP A 175 -16.03 19.98 3.15
C ASP A 175 -16.28 21.41 2.61
N GLU A 176 -17.55 21.77 2.39
CA GLU A 176 -17.95 23.07 1.86
C GLU A 176 -17.58 24.25 2.78
N ASP A 177 -17.45 23.99 4.09
CA ASP A 177 -17.09 24.98 5.10
C ASP A 177 -15.56 25.11 5.28
N GLY A 178 -14.78 24.35 4.51
CA GLY A 178 -13.33 24.30 4.63
C GLY A 178 -12.84 23.47 5.82
N ILE A 179 -13.70 22.63 6.42
CA ILE A 179 -13.35 21.81 7.57
C ILE A 179 -12.72 20.50 7.08
N ARG A 180 -11.50 20.25 7.54
CA ARG A 180 -10.73 19.05 7.23
C ARG A 180 -11.18 17.86 8.07
N ASN A 181 -11.34 16.70 7.43
CA ASN A 181 -11.80 15.45 8.03
C ASN A 181 -11.28 14.21 7.27
N GLN A 182 -11.47 13.01 7.82
CA GLN A 182 -11.10 11.73 7.18
C GLN A 182 -9.65 11.70 6.64
N PRO A 183 -8.62 11.88 7.50
CA PRO A 183 -7.24 11.76 7.06
C PRO A 183 -6.94 10.34 6.58
N PHE A 184 -6.18 10.25 5.49
CA PHE A 184 -5.65 9.01 4.95
C PHE A 184 -4.12 9.03 5.04
N TYR A 185 -3.62 8.28 6.02
CA TYR A 185 -2.21 8.03 6.29
C TYR A 185 -1.75 6.79 5.54
N LYS A 186 -1.07 7.00 4.43
CA LYS A 186 -0.68 5.99 3.45
C LYS A 186 0.63 5.30 3.86
N PRO A 187 0.87 4.04 3.46
CA PRO A 187 2.18 3.43 3.57
C PRO A 187 3.15 4.02 2.53
N ASP A 188 4.45 3.73 2.67
CA ASP A 188 5.41 3.90 1.58
C ASP A 188 5.06 3.00 0.38
N TRP A 189 5.78 3.19 -0.75
CA TRP A 189 5.47 2.52 -2.00
C TRP A 189 5.44 0.98 -1.85
N SER A 190 4.27 0.42 -2.17
CA SER A 190 3.87 -0.96 -1.95
C SER A 190 3.19 -1.44 -3.23
N PRO A 191 3.98 -1.82 -4.27
CA PRO A 191 3.43 -2.17 -5.58
C PRO A 191 2.45 -3.33 -5.51
N GLU A 192 2.60 -4.26 -4.56
CA GLU A 192 1.62 -5.32 -4.38
C GLU A 192 0.30 -4.79 -3.82
N TYR A 193 0.35 -3.89 -2.83
CA TYR A 193 -0.86 -3.26 -2.31
C TYR A 193 -1.57 -2.42 -3.38
N PHE A 194 -0.78 -1.71 -4.18
CA PHE A 194 -1.27 -0.86 -5.25
C PHE A 194 -2.08 -1.65 -6.28
N ARG A 195 -1.67 -2.87 -6.64
CA ARG A 195 -2.45 -3.75 -7.54
C ARG A 195 -3.80 -4.16 -6.93
N GLY A 196 -3.91 -4.18 -5.61
CA GLY A 196 -5.16 -4.48 -4.90
C GLY A 196 -6.07 -3.27 -4.69
N VAL A 197 -5.52 -2.06 -4.57
CA VAL A 197 -6.27 -0.83 -4.29
C VAL A 197 -5.46 0.44 -4.64
N MET A 198 -6.12 1.44 -5.23
CA MET A 198 -5.52 2.75 -5.60
C MET A 198 -5.27 3.64 -4.36
N TYR A 199 -4.27 3.33 -3.54
CA TYR A 199 -4.06 4.07 -2.28
C TYR A 199 -3.26 5.38 -2.43
N VAL A 200 -2.66 5.65 -3.59
CA VAL A 200 -1.78 6.82 -3.81
C VAL A 200 -2.56 8.13 -3.88
N GLY A 201 -3.77 8.13 -4.45
CA GLY A 201 -4.62 9.31 -4.54
C GLY A 201 -4.08 10.38 -5.50
N HIS A 202 -4.41 11.65 -5.22
CA HIS A 202 -4.45 12.71 -6.22
C HIS A 202 -3.17 13.56 -6.30
N LEU A 203 -2.49 13.85 -5.19
CA LEU A 203 -1.22 14.59 -5.23
C LEU A 203 -0.06 13.69 -5.63
N LEU A 204 0.09 13.53 -6.94
CA LEU A 204 1.15 12.75 -7.56
C LEU A 204 2.05 13.68 -8.38
N CYS A 205 3.32 13.75 -7.99
CA CYS A 205 4.37 14.42 -8.75
C CYS A 205 5.23 13.37 -9.45
N VAL A 206 5.47 13.52 -10.75
CA VAL A 206 6.23 12.55 -11.58
C VAL A 206 7.25 13.25 -12.46
N ARG A 207 8.33 12.55 -12.80
CA ARG A 207 9.25 12.97 -13.87
C ARG A 207 8.47 13.02 -15.18
N ARG A 208 8.42 14.21 -15.79
CA ARG A 208 7.60 14.47 -16.98
C ARG A 208 8.05 13.63 -18.18
N GLU A 209 9.36 13.47 -18.36
CA GLU A 209 9.92 12.64 -19.44
C GLU A 209 9.40 11.20 -19.37
N THR A 210 9.48 10.56 -18.20
CA THR A 210 8.92 9.21 -17.99
C THR A 210 7.42 9.16 -18.28
N ALA A 211 6.66 10.18 -17.85
CA ALA A 211 5.23 10.26 -18.11
C ALA A 211 4.90 10.35 -19.61
N LEU A 212 5.70 11.10 -20.38
CA LEU A 212 5.57 11.19 -21.84
C LEU A 212 5.98 9.87 -22.53
N ASP A 213 7.07 9.25 -22.08
CA ASP A 213 7.60 8.01 -22.66
C ASP A 213 6.64 6.82 -22.54
N ILE A 214 5.85 6.77 -21.47
CA ILE A 214 4.80 5.75 -21.31
C ILE A 214 3.52 6.08 -22.07
N GLY A 215 3.45 7.22 -22.76
CA GLY A 215 2.31 7.67 -23.56
C GLY A 215 1.26 8.50 -22.82
N GLY A 216 1.56 9.02 -21.63
CA GLY A 216 0.62 9.79 -20.82
C GLY A 216 -0.55 8.95 -20.28
N PHE A 217 -1.71 9.59 -20.10
CA PHE A 217 -2.97 9.00 -19.64
C PHE A 217 -3.74 8.34 -20.79
N ASP A 218 -4.30 7.15 -20.57
CA ASP A 218 -5.05 6.43 -21.58
C ASP A 218 -6.56 6.65 -21.40
N ALA A 219 -7.18 7.33 -22.37
CA ALA A 219 -8.61 7.66 -22.34
C ALA A 219 -9.55 6.44 -22.30
N ARG A 220 -9.05 5.23 -22.58
CA ARG A 220 -9.81 3.98 -22.37
C ARG A 220 -10.09 3.70 -20.89
N PHE A 221 -9.40 4.39 -19.99
CA PHE A 221 -9.48 4.26 -18.54
C PHE A 221 -9.98 5.54 -17.85
N ASP A 222 -10.64 6.46 -18.57
CA ASP A 222 -11.30 7.61 -17.96
C ASP A 222 -12.20 7.16 -16.78
N GLY A 223 -11.98 7.75 -15.60
CA GLY A 223 -12.57 7.38 -14.32
C GLY A 223 -11.61 6.65 -13.37
N VAL A 224 -10.55 6.02 -13.89
CA VAL A 224 -9.46 5.34 -13.14
C VAL A 224 -8.09 5.59 -13.78
N GLN A 225 -7.99 6.65 -14.58
CA GLN A 225 -6.86 6.95 -15.44
C GLN A 225 -5.57 7.17 -14.66
N ASP A 226 -5.68 7.69 -13.44
CA ASP A 226 -4.59 7.88 -12.48
C ASP A 226 -4.02 6.54 -11.99
N PHE A 227 -4.90 5.60 -11.66
CA PHE A 227 -4.53 4.24 -11.24
C PHE A 227 -3.82 3.50 -12.37
N GLU A 228 -4.38 3.52 -13.58
CA GLU A 228 -3.79 2.87 -14.75
C GLU A 228 -2.46 3.52 -15.16
N PHE A 229 -2.39 4.85 -15.14
CA PHE A 229 -1.18 5.61 -15.42
C PHE A 229 -0.04 5.22 -14.46
N LEU A 230 -0.31 5.20 -13.15
CA LEU A 230 0.73 4.91 -12.17
C LEU A 230 1.14 3.42 -12.18
N LEU A 231 0.24 2.50 -12.56
CA LEU A 231 0.62 1.11 -12.83
C LEU A 231 1.67 1.05 -13.95
N ARG A 232 1.43 1.70 -15.10
CA ARG A 232 2.43 1.78 -16.20
C ARG A 232 3.70 2.52 -15.79
N TYR A 233 3.57 3.61 -15.04
CA TYR A 233 4.72 4.39 -14.57
C TYR A 233 5.65 3.54 -13.69
N SER A 234 5.07 2.75 -12.78
CA SER A 234 5.82 1.87 -11.88
C SER A 234 6.54 0.72 -12.60
N GLU A 235 6.13 0.38 -13.83
CA GLU A 235 6.85 -0.57 -14.69
C GLU A 235 8.17 0.01 -15.22
N ARG A 236 8.34 1.35 -15.19
CA ARG A 236 9.55 2.05 -15.66
C ARG A 236 10.47 2.53 -14.54
N SER A 237 9.92 2.88 -13.38
CA SER A 237 10.71 3.30 -12.23
C SER A 237 10.18 2.75 -10.92
N SER A 238 11.08 2.23 -10.09
CA SER A 238 10.83 1.87 -8.70
C SER A 238 11.17 3.00 -7.71
N ARG A 239 11.66 4.15 -8.19
CA ARG A 239 12.04 5.31 -7.36
C ARG A 239 10.83 6.19 -7.07
N ILE A 240 9.83 5.57 -6.44
CA ILE A 240 8.56 6.20 -6.05
C ILE A 240 8.59 6.39 -4.53
N GLY A 241 8.56 7.64 -4.08
CA GLY A 241 8.62 8.00 -2.67
C GLY A 241 7.28 8.50 -2.12
N HIS A 242 7.18 8.42 -0.80
CA HIS A 242 6.01 8.86 -0.05
C HIS A 242 6.41 9.94 0.97
N LEU A 243 5.62 11.00 1.05
CA LEU A 243 5.68 12.00 2.10
C LEU A 243 4.54 11.78 3.09
N ALA A 244 4.88 11.30 4.29
CA ALA A 244 3.95 11.07 5.39
C ALA A 244 3.50 12.40 6.06
N GLU A 245 2.90 13.27 5.25
CA GLU A 245 2.35 14.59 5.57
C GLU A 245 1.11 14.84 4.70
N ILE A 246 0.06 15.38 5.31
CA ILE A 246 -1.16 15.76 4.58
C ILE A 246 -0.88 17.03 3.79
N LEU A 247 -0.61 16.87 2.50
CA LEU A 247 -0.29 17.97 1.57
C LEU A 247 -1.38 18.19 0.51
N TYR A 248 -2.41 17.35 0.52
CA TYR A 248 -3.56 17.43 -0.37
C TYR A 248 -4.87 17.39 0.43
N HIS A 249 -5.80 18.27 0.06
CA HIS A 249 -7.12 18.38 0.68
C HIS A 249 -8.18 18.15 -0.39
N TRP A 250 -8.75 16.95 -0.38
CA TRP A 250 -9.71 16.51 -1.37
C TRP A 250 -11.12 16.99 -1.03
N ARG A 251 -11.75 17.74 -1.93
CA ARG A 251 -13.07 18.30 -1.74
C ARG A 251 -14.16 17.23 -1.79
N ALA A 252 -14.87 17.07 -0.68
CA ALA A 252 -15.95 16.10 -0.52
C ALA A 252 -17.33 16.77 -0.50
N VAL A 253 -17.94 16.94 -1.68
CA VAL A 253 -19.21 17.68 -1.88
C VAL A 253 -20.29 16.83 -2.55
N PRO A 254 -21.59 17.06 -2.26
CA PRO A 254 -22.69 16.31 -2.88
C PRO A 254 -22.63 16.36 -4.42
N GLY A 255 -22.57 15.18 -5.06
CA GLY A 255 -22.43 15.05 -6.52
C GLY A 255 -20.99 14.86 -7.03
N SER A 256 -19.97 15.08 -6.19
CA SER A 256 -18.58 14.66 -6.49
C SER A 256 -18.43 13.14 -6.39
N ILE A 257 -17.49 12.55 -7.15
CA ILE A 257 -17.06 11.15 -7.00
C ILE A 257 -16.57 10.89 -5.55
N ALA A 258 -16.10 11.92 -4.84
CA ALA A 258 -15.79 11.86 -3.41
C ALA A 258 -17.01 11.48 -2.55
N ALA A 259 -18.22 11.91 -2.94
CA ALA A 259 -19.47 11.78 -2.21
C ALA A 259 -20.42 10.68 -2.74
N SER A 260 -20.36 10.32 -4.03
CA SER A 260 -21.19 9.27 -4.65
C SER A 260 -20.35 8.06 -5.10
N GLN A 261 -20.86 6.85 -4.84
CA GLN A 261 -20.27 5.59 -5.32
C GLN A 261 -20.70 5.26 -6.77
N ASP A 262 -21.69 5.99 -7.31
CA ASP A 262 -22.42 5.62 -8.53
C ASP A 262 -22.26 6.62 -9.68
N ALA A 263 -21.04 7.11 -9.93
CA ALA A 263 -20.78 7.95 -11.10
C ALA A 263 -20.58 7.08 -12.37
N LYS A 264 -21.68 6.91 -13.13
CA LYS A 264 -21.79 6.47 -14.54
C LYS A 264 -20.54 5.84 -15.17
N GLY A 265 -20.38 4.54 -14.98
CA GLY A 265 -19.37 3.68 -15.61
C GLY A 265 -19.06 2.49 -14.71
N ASP A 266 -18.68 1.35 -15.27
CA ASP A 266 -18.23 0.21 -14.46
C ASP A 266 -16.77 0.45 -14.02
N VAL A 267 -16.58 1.34 -13.03
CA VAL A 267 -15.28 1.68 -12.45
C VAL A 267 -14.55 0.42 -11.99
N GLY A 268 -15.27 -0.56 -11.44
CA GLY A 268 -14.70 -1.84 -11.01
C GLY A 268 -14.10 -2.62 -12.17
N GLU A 269 -14.81 -2.72 -13.30
CA GLU A 269 -14.27 -3.37 -14.51
C GLU A 269 -13.09 -2.60 -15.11
N LEU A 270 -13.09 -1.26 -15.08
CA LEU A 270 -11.94 -0.48 -15.51
C LEU A 270 -10.71 -0.73 -14.61
N GLN A 271 -10.88 -0.79 -13.28
CA GLN A 271 -9.81 -1.13 -12.33
C GLN A 271 -9.28 -2.54 -12.60
N LYS A 272 -10.17 -3.54 -12.72
CA LYS A 272 -9.82 -4.92 -13.05
C LYS A 272 -9.03 -5.00 -14.36
N ARG A 273 -9.47 -4.29 -15.40
CA ARG A 273 -8.79 -4.23 -16.69
C ARG A 273 -7.42 -3.57 -16.58
N ALA A 274 -7.27 -2.47 -15.84
CA ALA A 274 -5.99 -1.77 -15.68
C ALA A 274 -4.93 -2.69 -15.04
N VAL A 275 -5.30 -3.40 -13.96
CA VAL A 275 -4.41 -4.36 -13.30
C VAL A 275 -4.15 -5.58 -14.18
N THR A 276 -5.16 -6.07 -14.91
CA THR A 276 -4.98 -7.19 -15.86
C THR A 276 -3.97 -6.84 -16.95
N GLU A 277 -4.08 -5.64 -17.55
CA GLU A 277 -3.13 -5.18 -18.57
C GLU A 277 -1.73 -4.96 -17.98
N HIS A 278 -1.61 -4.48 -16.74
CA HIS A 278 -0.35 -4.36 -16.00
C HIS A 278 0.33 -5.72 -15.76
N LEU A 279 -0.40 -6.70 -15.21
CA LEU A 279 0.14 -8.04 -14.96
C LEU A 279 0.59 -8.71 -16.26
N ARG A 280 -0.15 -8.50 -17.36
CA ARG A 280 0.24 -8.97 -18.69
C ARG A 280 1.56 -8.35 -19.16
N ARG A 281 1.76 -7.04 -18.99
CA ARG A 281 3.02 -6.36 -19.36
C ARG A 281 4.21 -6.86 -18.55
N LEU A 282 3.99 -7.21 -17.28
CA LEU A 282 5.00 -7.80 -16.39
C LEU A 282 5.20 -9.31 -16.57
N ASN A 283 4.43 -9.97 -17.46
CA ASN A 283 4.40 -11.42 -17.62
C ASN A 283 4.09 -12.18 -16.29
N ILE A 284 3.21 -11.63 -15.47
CA ILE A 284 2.73 -12.26 -14.25
C ILE A 284 1.44 -13.03 -14.57
N ALA A 285 1.51 -14.36 -14.47
CA ALA A 285 0.39 -15.25 -14.76
C ALA A 285 -0.63 -15.27 -13.59
N ALA A 286 -1.65 -14.42 -13.69
CA ALA A 286 -2.72 -14.32 -12.71
C ALA A 286 -4.03 -13.83 -13.35
N VAL A 287 -5.15 -14.14 -12.69
CA VAL A 287 -6.48 -13.60 -12.97
C VAL A 287 -6.80 -12.54 -11.93
N VAL A 288 -7.33 -11.40 -12.38
CA VAL A 288 -7.77 -10.32 -11.50
C VAL A 288 -9.27 -10.42 -11.33
N GLU A 289 -9.75 -10.42 -10.08
CA GLU A 289 -11.17 -10.41 -9.76
C GLU A 289 -11.50 -9.28 -8.78
N PRO A 290 -12.77 -8.84 -8.71
CA PRO A 290 -13.22 -7.97 -7.63
C PRO A 290 -12.89 -8.56 -6.26
N GLY A 291 -12.37 -7.72 -5.37
CA GLY A 291 -12.11 -8.05 -3.98
C GLY A 291 -13.37 -7.97 -3.11
N PRO A 292 -13.26 -8.27 -1.81
CA PRO A 292 -14.40 -8.30 -0.89
C PRO A 292 -15.00 -6.91 -0.58
N ALA A 293 -14.34 -5.83 -0.98
CA ALA A 293 -14.84 -4.46 -0.83
C ALA A 293 -14.83 -3.69 -2.14
N THR A 294 -15.67 -2.67 -2.21
CA THR A 294 -15.72 -1.75 -3.35
C THR A 294 -14.34 -1.16 -3.61
N HIS A 295 -13.93 -1.12 -4.88
CA HIS A 295 -12.62 -0.63 -5.33
C HIS A 295 -11.41 -1.40 -4.79
N THR A 296 -11.62 -2.65 -4.34
CA THR A 296 -10.53 -3.58 -4.08
C THR A 296 -10.53 -4.67 -5.14
N LEU A 297 -9.33 -5.17 -5.45
CA LEU A 297 -9.10 -6.27 -6.36
C LEU A 297 -8.35 -7.39 -5.64
N GLN A 298 -8.59 -8.61 -6.08
CA GLN A 298 -7.83 -9.78 -5.67
C GLN A 298 -7.14 -10.40 -6.88
N ILE A 299 -5.88 -10.78 -6.68
CA ILE A 299 -5.04 -11.41 -7.71
C ILE A 299 -4.99 -12.90 -7.40
N LEU A 300 -5.50 -13.70 -8.33
CA LEU A 300 -5.58 -15.15 -8.23
C LEU A 300 -4.51 -15.77 -9.12
N PRO A 301 -3.64 -16.63 -8.58
CA PRO A 301 -2.61 -17.26 -9.39
C PRO A 301 -3.22 -18.16 -10.47
N VAL A 302 -2.64 -18.13 -11.67
CA VAL A 302 -2.87 -19.16 -12.67
C VAL A 302 -1.87 -20.29 -12.41
N SER A 303 -2.37 -21.54 -12.41
CA SER A 303 -1.53 -22.71 -12.22
C SER A 303 -0.39 -22.74 -13.24
N PRO A 304 0.87 -22.91 -12.81
CA PRO A 304 1.98 -22.98 -13.73
C PRO A 304 2.04 -24.33 -14.46
N ASP A 305 2.74 -24.36 -15.59
CA ASP A 305 3.06 -25.62 -16.30
C ASP A 305 3.99 -26.54 -15.48
N PHE A 306 4.69 -25.98 -14.48
CA PHE A 306 5.58 -26.69 -13.57
C PHE A 306 5.28 -26.32 -12.12
N GLU A 307 4.98 -27.34 -11.32
CA GLU A 307 4.80 -27.22 -9.87
C GLU A 307 6.13 -27.48 -9.16
N PRO A 308 6.81 -26.45 -8.61
CA PRO A 308 8.03 -26.67 -7.83
C PRO A 308 7.72 -27.40 -6.51
N ARG A 309 8.67 -28.18 -6.00
CA ARG A 309 8.42 -28.92 -4.78
C ARG A 309 8.44 -27.99 -3.56
N VAL A 310 7.42 -28.09 -2.69
CA VAL A 310 7.33 -27.35 -1.43
C VAL A 310 7.60 -28.29 -0.26
N SER A 311 8.53 -27.92 0.63
CA SER A 311 8.75 -28.65 1.89
C SER A 311 8.14 -27.89 3.05
N ILE A 312 7.10 -28.45 3.65
CA ILE A 312 6.45 -27.92 4.85
C ILE A 312 7.24 -28.38 6.06
N VAL A 313 7.95 -27.47 6.73
CA VAL A 313 8.78 -27.75 7.90
C VAL A 313 8.00 -27.40 9.16
N ILE A 314 7.74 -28.41 10.00
CA ILE A 314 6.98 -28.27 11.24
C ILE A 314 7.85 -28.72 12.41
N ALA A 315 8.20 -27.76 13.28
CA ALA A 315 8.89 -28.03 14.54
C ALA A 315 7.87 -28.36 15.64
N VAL A 316 7.98 -29.55 16.23
CA VAL A 316 7.01 -30.09 17.19
C VAL A 316 7.66 -30.23 18.57
N ASP A 317 7.16 -29.46 19.53
CA ASP A 317 7.50 -29.56 20.95
C ASP A 317 6.47 -30.37 21.75
N ALA A 318 5.19 -30.34 21.35
CA ALA A 318 4.08 -31.07 21.95
C ALA A 318 3.14 -31.69 20.88
N PRO A 319 2.79 -33.00 21.00
CA PRO A 319 2.12 -33.75 19.93
C PRO A 319 0.63 -33.44 19.73
N ASP A 320 -0.11 -33.00 20.76
CA ASP A 320 -1.58 -32.91 20.71
C ASP A 320 -2.14 -31.89 19.70
N ARG A 321 -1.35 -30.87 19.35
CA ARG A 321 -1.74 -29.85 18.36
C ARG A 321 -1.39 -30.25 16.93
N PHE A 322 -0.38 -31.12 16.80
CA PHE A 322 0.18 -31.53 15.52
C PHE A 322 -0.78 -32.39 14.68
N ASP A 323 -1.60 -33.25 15.31
CA ASP A 323 -2.58 -34.09 14.59
C ASP A 323 -3.59 -33.24 13.80
N LYS A 324 -4.11 -32.14 14.39
CA LYS A 324 -5.07 -31.24 13.72
C LYS A 324 -4.45 -30.51 12.54
N CYS A 325 -3.22 -30.03 12.73
CA CYS A 325 -2.43 -29.39 11.68
C CYS A 325 -2.28 -30.34 10.47
N LEU A 326 -1.78 -31.55 10.70
CA LEU A 326 -1.61 -32.56 9.65
C LEU A 326 -2.94 -32.93 8.96
N ALA A 327 -3.99 -33.16 9.75
CA ALA A 327 -5.30 -33.48 9.21
C ALA A 327 -5.84 -32.35 8.31
N SER A 328 -5.67 -31.09 8.73
CA SER A 328 -6.09 -29.94 7.93
C SER A 328 -5.29 -29.80 6.63
N ILE A 329 -3.97 -30.02 6.66
CA ILE A 329 -3.12 -30.00 5.45
C ILE A 329 -3.58 -31.08 4.48
N ALA A 330 -3.76 -32.31 4.95
CA ALA A 330 -4.18 -33.43 4.11
C ALA A 330 -5.60 -33.27 3.55
N ALA A 331 -6.51 -32.67 4.32
CA ALA A 331 -7.91 -32.50 3.91
C ALA A 331 -8.16 -31.29 3.01
N LYS A 332 -7.30 -30.26 3.06
CA LYS A 332 -7.56 -28.98 2.39
C LYS A 332 -6.60 -28.67 1.26
N SER A 333 -5.35 -29.13 1.29
CA SER A 333 -4.36 -28.68 0.31
C SER A 333 -4.69 -29.21 -1.09
N ALA A 334 -4.96 -28.31 -2.04
CA ALA A 334 -5.18 -28.65 -3.44
C ALA A 334 -3.86 -28.90 -4.20
N TYR A 335 -2.77 -28.24 -3.78
CA TYR A 335 -1.44 -28.42 -4.35
C TYR A 335 -0.89 -29.80 -4.01
N GLU A 336 -0.34 -30.54 -4.98
CA GLU A 336 0.07 -31.93 -4.79
C GLU A 336 1.57 -32.10 -4.56
N ASN A 337 2.42 -31.26 -5.16
CA ASN A 337 3.88 -31.42 -5.11
C ASN A 337 4.50 -30.87 -3.81
N PHE A 338 4.12 -31.44 -2.67
CA PHE A 338 4.70 -31.09 -1.37
C PHE A 338 5.14 -32.29 -0.55
N GLU A 339 6.06 -32.04 0.39
CA GLU A 339 6.38 -32.96 1.48
C GLU A 339 6.25 -32.26 2.82
N ILE A 340 6.14 -33.03 3.90
CA ILE A 340 6.12 -32.54 5.27
C ILE A 340 7.35 -33.07 5.98
N VAL A 341 8.15 -32.18 6.56
CA VAL A 341 9.32 -32.49 7.39
C VAL A 341 8.99 -32.12 8.84
N CYS A 342 8.73 -33.14 9.66
CA CYS A 342 8.44 -32.98 11.07
C CYS A 342 9.73 -33.13 11.89
N VAL A 343 10.04 -32.13 12.72
CA VAL A 343 11.26 -32.08 13.53
C VAL A 343 10.90 -31.98 15.02
N GLY A 344 11.42 -32.87 15.85
CA GLY A 344 11.16 -32.84 17.29
C GLY A 344 12.10 -33.76 18.08
N LYS A 345 12.00 -33.72 19.43
CA LYS A 345 12.86 -34.52 20.33
C LYS A 345 12.77 -36.02 20.12
N ASP A 346 11.61 -36.52 19.68
CA ASP A 346 11.38 -37.91 19.28
C ASP A 346 11.02 -38.01 17.79
N GLY A 347 11.45 -37.05 16.98
CA GLY A 347 11.03 -36.91 15.58
C GLY A 347 9.54 -36.60 15.39
N GLY A 348 8.87 -36.07 16.43
CA GLY A 348 7.41 -35.93 16.47
C GLY A 348 6.67 -37.13 17.08
N GLY A 349 7.39 -38.16 17.51
CA GLY A 349 6.89 -39.32 18.27
C GLY A 349 5.80 -40.13 17.55
N ALA A 350 4.96 -40.81 18.34
CA ALA A 350 3.83 -41.63 17.86
C ALA A 350 2.87 -40.89 16.91
N CYS A 351 2.84 -39.55 16.95
CA CYS A 351 2.02 -38.71 16.09
C CYS A 351 2.48 -38.77 14.62
N ALA A 352 3.79 -38.73 14.38
CA ALA A 352 4.35 -38.93 13.05
C ALA A 352 4.09 -40.36 12.55
N GLU A 353 4.27 -41.37 13.41
CA GLU A 353 3.98 -42.78 13.09
C GLU A 353 2.52 -43.02 12.68
N ARG A 354 1.54 -42.41 13.36
CA ARG A 354 0.11 -42.48 12.97
C ARG A 354 -0.16 -41.95 11.56
N HIS A 355 0.65 -40.99 11.11
CA HIS A 355 0.50 -40.33 9.82
C HIS A 355 1.45 -40.85 8.74
N THR A 356 2.39 -41.75 9.03
CA THR A 356 3.30 -42.36 8.04
C THR A 356 2.59 -43.09 6.87
N LYS A 357 1.29 -43.35 6.98
CA LYS A 357 0.49 -43.86 5.86
C LYS A 357 0.24 -42.82 4.76
N THR A 358 0.45 -41.53 5.03
CA THR A 358 0.55 -40.51 3.98
C THR A 358 1.97 -40.55 3.42
N ARG A 359 2.12 -40.80 2.11
CA ARG A 359 3.43 -40.99 1.45
C ARG A 359 4.37 -39.75 1.51
N THR A 360 3.96 -38.68 2.17
CA THR A 360 4.56 -37.34 2.14
C THR A 360 5.17 -36.86 3.47
N LEU A 361 5.04 -37.62 4.57
CA LEU A 361 5.56 -37.22 5.90
C LEU A 361 6.93 -37.84 6.21
N LYS A 362 7.93 -36.99 6.47
CA LYS A 362 9.27 -37.34 6.95
C LYS A 362 9.45 -36.91 8.40
N SER A 363 9.76 -37.88 9.27
CA SER A 363 10.10 -37.64 10.68
C SER A 363 11.62 -37.46 10.84
N VAL A 364 12.04 -36.42 11.56
CA VAL A 364 13.44 -36.05 11.75
C VAL A 364 13.72 -35.82 13.24
N LEU A 365 14.59 -36.65 13.80
CA LEU A 365 15.00 -36.56 15.20
C LEU A 365 15.93 -35.38 15.42
N LEU A 366 15.52 -34.40 16.23
CA LEU A 366 16.36 -33.25 16.59
C LEU A 366 17.38 -33.67 17.65
N PRO A 367 18.69 -33.65 17.36
CA PRO A 367 19.69 -33.93 18.38
C PRO A 367 19.70 -32.83 19.45
N GLY A 368 19.82 -33.19 20.73
CA GLY A 368 20.01 -32.23 21.83
C GLY A 368 18.74 -31.53 22.30
N ARG A 369 18.89 -30.26 22.74
CA ARG A 369 17.77 -29.46 23.25
C ARG A 369 16.90 -28.97 22.10
N PHE A 370 15.58 -28.90 22.36
CA PHE A 370 14.64 -28.24 21.46
C PHE A 370 14.66 -26.72 21.67
N ASP A 371 14.89 -26.00 20.58
CA ASP A 371 14.62 -24.58 20.39
C ASP A 371 14.07 -24.40 18.97
N LEU A 372 13.13 -23.46 18.81
CA LEU A 372 12.36 -23.33 17.59
C LEU A 372 13.23 -22.96 16.37
N PRO A 373 14.14 -21.97 16.44
CA PRO A 373 15.00 -21.61 15.31
C PRO A 373 15.90 -22.77 14.84
N ARG A 374 16.57 -23.48 15.75
CA ARG A 374 17.39 -24.65 15.42
C ARG A 374 16.56 -25.78 14.84
N ALA A 375 15.39 -26.07 15.41
CA ALA A 375 14.51 -27.12 14.89
C ALA A 375 14.06 -26.81 13.46
N ALA A 376 13.71 -25.55 13.17
CA ALA A 376 13.37 -25.09 11.84
C ALA A 376 14.56 -25.17 10.87
N ASN A 377 15.75 -24.72 11.27
CA ASN A 377 16.98 -24.83 10.48
C ASN A 377 17.32 -26.28 10.14
N PHE A 378 17.27 -27.17 11.14
CA PHE A 378 17.55 -28.60 10.98
C PHE A 378 16.52 -29.28 10.06
N GLY A 379 15.24 -28.89 10.16
CA GLY A 379 14.20 -29.34 9.24
C GLY A 379 14.44 -28.89 7.81
N ALA A 380 14.85 -27.63 7.61
CA ALA A 380 15.20 -27.11 6.29
C ALA A 380 16.36 -27.87 5.64
N GLU A 381 17.33 -28.35 6.42
CA GLU A 381 18.44 -29.18 5.93
C GLU A 381 18.00 -30.57 5.48
N HIS A 382 16.92 -31.10 6.06
CA HIS A 382 16.35 -32.40 5.69
C HIS A 382 15.26 -32.32 4.60
N ALA A 383 14.81 -31.11 4.28
CA ALA A 383 13.87 -30.82 3.23
C ALA A 383 14.51 -30.92 1.83
N THR A 384 13.72 -31.23 0.82
CA THR A 384 14.15 -31.43 -0.58
C THR A 384 13.50 -30.48 -1.58
N GLY A 385 12.48 -29.72 -1.17
CA GLY A 385 11.76 -28.78 -2.02
C GLY A 385 12.52 -27.48 -2.27
N ASP A 386 12.26 -26.84 -3.41
CA ASP A 386 12.85 -25.55 -3.78
C ASP A 386 12.33 -24.41 -2.89
N PHE A 387 11.13 -24.60 -2.33
CA PHE A 387 10.48 -23.70 -1.40
C PHE A 387 10.33 -24.36 -0.03
N LEU A 388 10.59 -23.59 1.01
CA LEU A 388 10.37 -23.98 2.41
C LEU A 388 9.13 -23.25 2.91
N MET A 389 8.21 -24.00 3.52
CA MET A 389 7.07 -23.46 4.25
C MET A 389 7.24 -23.78 5.73
N PHE A 390 7.68 -22.82 6.53
CA PHE A 390 7.71 -22.96 7.98
C PHE A 390 6.30 -22.79 8.54
N MET A 391 5.83 -23.81 9.24
CA MET A 391 4.46 -23.88 9.73
C MET A 391 4.42 -24.30 11.20
N SER A 392 3.67 -23.54 12.01
CA SER A 392 3.45 -23.88 13.41
C SER A 392 2.54 -25.12 13.54
N PRO A 393 2.84 -26.05 14.46
CA PRO A 393 1.97 -27.20 14.72
C PRO A 393 0.60 -26.79 15.31
N ALA A 394 0.40 -25.51 15.65
CA ALA A 394 -0.88 -24.98 16.14
C ALA A 394 -1.74 -24.32 15.06
N LEU A 395 -1.33 -24.38 13.78
CA LEU A 395 -2.13 -23.89 12.66
C LEU A 395 -2.99 -24.97 12.04
N GLU A 396 -4.21 -24.60 11.65
CA GLU A 396 -5.12 -25.38 10.84
C GLU A 396 -5.39 -24.65 9.52
N VAL A 397 -5.26 -25.33 8.39
CA VAL A 397 -5.50 -24.76 7.04
C VAL A 397 -6.99 -24.52 6.81
N ILE A 398 -7.34 -23.35 6.28
CA ILE A 398 -8.73 -22.99 5.92
C ILE A 398 -8.96 -23.06 4.41
N THR A 399 -8.06 -22.44 3.64
CA THR A 399 -8.20 -22.25 2.19
C THR A 399 -7.50 -23.34 1.39
N GLU A 400 -8.13 -23.87 0.35
CA GLU A 400 -7.61 -25.05 -0.35
C GLU A 400 -6.35 -24.77 -1.18
N ASN A 401 -6.32 -23.64 -1.90
CA ASN A 401 -5.22 -23.18 -2.74
C ASN A 401 -4.18 -22.34 -1.99
N TRP A 402 -4.02 -22.56 -0.68
CA TRP A 402 -3.13 -21.76 0.17
C TRP A 402 -1.66 -21.83 -0.26
N ILE A 403 -1.18 -23.00 -0.70
CA ILE A 403 0.19 -23.17 -1.21
C ILE A 403 0.34 -22.38 -2.51
N ASP A 404 -0.58 -22.51 -3.46
CA ASP A 404 -0.55 -21.77 -4.73
C ASP A 404 -0.50 -20.25 -4.50
N CYS A 405 -1.33 -19.74 -3.59
CA CYS A 405 -1.38 -18.32 -3.26
C CYS A 405 -0.07 -17.81 -2.63
N MET A 406 0.58 -18.58 -1.77
CA MET A 406 1.87 -18.17 -1.18
C MET A 406 3.02 -18.33 -2.20
N LEU A 407 3.00 -19.41 -2.97
CA LEU A 407 4.01 -19.75 -3.95
C LEU A 407 4.02 -18.74 -5.11
N PHE A 408 2.86 -18.23 -5.50
CA PHE A 408 2.72 -17.15 -6.48
C PHE A 408 3.67 -15.97 -6.18
N TYR A 409 3.69 -15.52 -4.93
CA TYR A 409 4.58 -14.44 -4.49
C TYR A 409 6.00 -14.94 -4.26
N ALA A 410 6.17 -16.10 -3.62
CA ALA A 410 7.50 -16.60 -3.26
C ALA A 410 8.39 -16.88 -4.48
N ARG A 411 7.82 -17.15 -5.65
CA ARG A 411 8.56 -17.32 -6.91
C ARG A 411 9.07 -16.02 -7.53
N GLN A 412 8.55 -14.87 -7.13
CA GLN A 412 9.00 -13.59 -7.65
C GLN A 412 10.42 -13.31 -7.12
N LYS A 413 11.36 -13.03 -8.02
CA LYS A 413 12.80 -12.94 -7.70
C LYS A 413 13.12 -11.90 -6.62
N ASP A 414 12.32 -10.85 -6.54
CA ASP A 414 12.47 -9.75 -5.60
C ASP A 414 11.68 -9.94 -4.28
N VAL A 415 11.03 -11.09 -4.09
CA VAL A 415 10.33 -11.44 -2.83
C VAL A 415 11.22 -12.35 -1.97
N GLY A 416 11.34 -12.03 -0.68
CA GLY A 416 12.13 -12.76 0.30
C GLY A 416 11.32 -13.75 1.14
N ALA A 417 10.21 -13.29 1.74
CA ALA A 417 9.33 -14.13 2.55
C ALA A 417 7.85 -13.81 2.28
N VAL A 418 6.99 -14.83 2.41
CA VAL A 418 5.54 -14.70 2.22
C VAL A 418 4.81 -15.26 3.43
N GLY A 419 3.85 -14.51 3.97
CA GLY A 419 3.01 -14.92 5.10
C GLY A 419 1.53 -14.86 4.75
N GLY A 420 0.75 -15.73 5.40
CA GLY A 420 -0.71 -15.77 5.27
C GLY A 420 -1.45 -14.93 6.31
N LEU A 421 -2.77 -14.88 6.18
CA LEU A 421 -3.67 -14.39 7.22
C LEU A 421 -3.89 -15.49 8.26
N VAL A 422 -3.66 -15.14 9.52
CA VAL A 422 -3.87 -16.06 10.64
C VAL A 422 -4.93 -15.47 11.56
N ALA A 423 -5.99 -16.22 11.79
CA ALA A 423 -7.10 -15.86 12.67
C ALA A 423 -7.19 -16.82 13.87
N TYR A 424 -7.81 -16.37 14.94
CA TYR A 424 -8.26 -17.21 16.03
C TYR A 424 -9.59 -17.90 15.68
N PRO A 425 -9.95 -19.00 16.36
CA PRO A 425 -11.23 -19.68 16.14
C PRO A 425 -12.48 -18.81 16.37
N ASP A 426 -12.36 -17.68 17.08
CA ASP A 426 -13.42 -16.70 17.32
C ASP A 426 -13.59 -15.70 16.16
N GLY A 427 -12.80 -15.82 15.09
CA GLY A 427 -12.85 -14.92 13.92
C GLY A 427 -12.02 -13.64 14.08
N ALA A 428 -11.35 -13.43 15.21
CA ALA A 428 -10.44 -12.31 15.41
C ALA A 428 -9.06 -12.61 14.80
N LEU A 429 -8.35 -11.61 14.30
CA LEU A 429 -6.99 -11.77 13.77
C LEU A 429 -5.98 -12.11 14.87
N GLU A 430 -5.13 -13.10 14.59
CA GLU A 430 -3.83 -13.22 15.25
C GLU A 430 -2.92 -12.13 14.69
N HIS A 431 -2.76 -12.12 13.36
CA HIS A 431 -2.00 -11.12 12.64
C HIS A 431 -2.36 -11.06 11.15
N ALA A 432 -2.17 -9.88 10.56
CA ALA A 432 -2.12 -9.65 9.11
C ALA A 432 -0.69 -9.22 8.70
N GLY A 433 0.32 -9.93 9.21
CA GLY A 433 1.74 -9.53 9.13
C GLY A 433 2.28 -8.92 10.42
N ILE A 434 3.53 -8.45 10.38
CA ILE A 434 4.24 -7.88 11.53
C ILE A 434 4.71 -6.47 11.18
N VAL A 435 4.52 -5.55 12.13
CA VAL A 435 4.96 -4.16 12.06
C VAL A 435 6.11 -3.91 13.02
N LEU A 436 7.09 -3.11 12.61
CA LEU A 436 8.26 -2.72 13.37
C LEU A 436 8.01 -1.47 14.21
N GLY A 437 8.78 -1.28 15.28
CA GLY A 437 8.63 -0.18 16.21
C GLY A 437 7.44 -0.31 17.16
N CYS A 438 6.55 -1.29 16.94
CA CYS A 438 5.41 -1.55 17.81
C CYS A 438 5.87 -1.75 19.26
N ARG A 439 5.44 -0.86 20.17
CA ARG A 439 5.87 -0.83 21.58
C ARG A 439 7.40 -0.88 21.74
N GLY A 440 8.12 -0.23 20.83
CA GLY A 440 9.58 -0.16 20.81
C GLY A 440 10.30 -1.36 20.19
N THR A 441 9.61 -2.41 19.72
CA THR A 441 10.25 -3.58 19.08
C THR A 441 9.56 -3.96 17.76
N ALA A 442 8.68 -4.96 17.78
CA ALA A 442 7.86 -5.41 16.65
C ALA A 442 6.58 -6.06 17.19
N GLY A 443 5.47 -5.95 16.46
CA GLY A 443 4.16 -6.39 16.92
C GLY A 443 3.29 -7.00 15.82
N ARG A 444 2.30 -7.79 16.25
CA ARG A 444 1.29 -8.37 15.36
C ARG A 444 0.38 -7.26 14.85
N LEU A 445 0.35 -7.06 13.53
CA LEU A 445 -0.46 -6.01 12.90
C LEU A 445 -1.95 -6.38 12.97
N LEU A 446 -2.79 -5.43 13.40
CA LEU A 446 -4.26 -5.57 13.51
C LEU A 446 -4.72 -6.73 14.40
N HIS A 447 -3.93 -7.04 15.43
CA HIS A 447 -4.27 -8.07 16.41
C HIS A 447 -5.65 -7.81 17.03
N LYS A 448 -6.51 -8.85 17.08
CA LYS A 448 -7.91 -8.81 17.54
C LYS A 448 -8.91 -8.06 16.66
N ALA A 449 -8.50 -7.48 15.53
CA ALA A 449 -9.47 -6.98 14.55
C ALA A 449 -10.25 -8.14 13.88
N PRO A 450 -11.45 -7.91 13.33
CA PRO A 450 -12.19 -8.97 12.62
C PRO A 450 -11.46 -9.41 11.34
N ALA A 451 -11.23 -10.72 11.19
CA ALA A 451 -10.45 -11.28 10.09
C ALA A 451 -11.11 -11.17 8.70
N ASP A 452 -12.42 -10.92 8.65
CA ASP A 452 -13.19 -10.73 7.42
C ASP A 452 -13.48 -9.25 7.14
N SER A 453 -12.96 -8.33 7.96
CA SER A 453 -13.04 -6.89 7.67
C SER A 453 -12.03 -6.49 6.59
N THR A 454 -12.26 -5.34 5.96
CA THR A 454 -11.30 -4.73 5.03
C THR A 454 -10.06 -4.19 5.74
N GLY A 455 -10.19 -3.89 7.04
CA GLY A 455 -9.25 -3.07 7.78
C GLY A 455 -9.22 -1.64 7.25
N TYR A 456 -8.18 -0.91 7.66
CA TYR A 456 -7.87 0.44 7.18
C TYR A 456 -7.55 0.43 5.68
N PHE A 457 -8.47 0.91 4.83
CA PHE A 457 -8.25 1.03 3.37
C PHE A 457 -7.92 -0.25 2.60
N GLY A 458 -8.27 -1.43 3.14
CA GLY A 458 -8.03 -2.72 2.45
C GLY A 458 -6.77 -3.44 2.93
N VAL A 459 -6.06 -2.93 3.95
CA VAL A 459 -4.86 -3.56 4.51
C VAL A 459 -5.04 -5.01 5.00
N ILE A 460 -6.28 -5.45 5.28
CA ILE A 460 -6.54 -6.86 5.63
C ILE A 460 -6.83 -7.67 4.38
N CYS A 461 -7.59 -7.15 3.41
CA CYS A 461 -8.12 -7.91 2.28
C CYS A 461 -7.30 -7.83 0.98
N CYS A 462 -6.30 -6.96 0.91
CA CYS A 462 -5.35 -6.90 -0.21
C CYS A 462 -4.00 -7.54 0.18
N ALA A 463 -3.36 -8.21 -0.79
CA ALA A 463 -1.96 -8.58 -0.64
C ALA A 463 -1.10 -7.30 -0.63
N ARG A 464 -0.02 -7.31 0.14
CA ARG A 464 0.84 -6.13 0.29
C ARG A 464 2.19 -6.48 0.88
N GLU A 465 3.12 -5.56 0.70
CA GLU A 465 4.37 -5.57 1.42
C GLU A 465 4.15 -5.40 2.93
N VAL A 466 5.02 -6.06 3.70
CA VAL A 466 5.15 -5.94 5.15
C VAL A 466 6.62 -5.88 5.50
N SER A 467 6.91 -5.34 6.68
CA SER A 467 8.26 -5.41 7.21
C SER A 467 8.67 -6.83 7.58
N ALA A 468 7.76 -7.62 8.15
CA ALA A 468 8.01 -9.02 8.49
C ALA A 468 6.74 -9.89 8.49
N VAL A 469 6.95 -11.20 8.41
CA VAL A 469 5.92 -12.25 8.52
C VAL A 469 6.32 -13.25 9.61
N ALA A 470 5.34 -13.96 10.18
CA ALA A 470 5.58 -14.86 11.31
C ALA A 470 6.24 -16.18 10.84
N SER A 471 7.25 -16.68 11.54
CA SER A 471 7.91 -17.98 11.21
C SER A 471 6.95 -19.17 11.26
N GLY A 472 5.86 -19.07 12.02
CA GLY A 472 4.82 -20.10 12.06
C GLY A 472 3.92 -20.14 10.81
N CYS A 473 4.03 -19.17 9.89
CA CYS A 473 3.31 -19.09 8.63
C CYS A 473 4.19 -18.33 7.62
N MET A 474 5.28 -18.96 7.17
CA MET A 474 6.29 -18.33 6.32
C MET A 474 6.73 -19.24 5.18
N MET A 475 6.50 -18.81 3.94
CA MET A 475 7.07 -19.43 2.75
C MET A 475 8.26 -18.62 2.24
N ILE A 476 9.34 -19.31 1.87
CA ILE A 476 10.60 -18.73 1.41
C ILE A 476 11.30 -19.64 0.39
N ARG A 477 11.99 -19.07 -0.59
CA ARG A 477 12.90 -19.83 -1.47
C ARG A 477 14.07 -20.39 -0.65
N ARG A 478 14.39 -21.67 -0.82
CA ARG A 478 15.49 -22.33 -0.11
C ARG A 478 16.82 -21.59 -0.26
N GLU A 479 17.12 -21.13 -1.48
CA GLU A 479 18.31 -20.33 -1.78
C GLU A 479 18.36 -19.06 -0.93
N MET A 480 17.28 -18.28 -0.89
CA MET A 480 17.20 -17.02 -0.13
C MET A 480 17.22 -17.25 1.38
N PHE A 481 16.63 -18.34 1.87
CA PHE A 481 16.74 -18.73 3.28
C PHE A 481 18.20 -18.98 3.68
N SER A 482 18.96 -19.63 2.80
CA SER A 482 20.38 -19.92 3.02
C SER A 482 21.23 -18.66 2.90
N GLU A 483 20.99 -17.85 1.87
CA GLU A 483 21.70 -16.60 1.59
C GLU A 483 21.50 -15.55 2.69
N ALA A 484 20.28 -15.44 3.23
CA ALA A 484 19.97 -14.58 4.37
C ALA A 484 20.52 -15.12 5.71
N GLY A 485 21.26 -16.23 5.71
CA GLY A 485 21.89 -16.78 6.91
C GLY A 485 20.95 -17.52 7.85
N LYS A 486 19.82 -18.05 7.34
CA LYS A 486 18.83 -18.86 8.06
C LYS A 486 18.23 -18.17 9.30
N PHE A 487 17.48 -18.89 10.12
CA PHE A 487 17.04 -18.38 11.43
C PHE A 487 18.22 -18.29 12.39
N ALA A 488 18.34 -17.17 13.09
CA ALA A 488 19.38 -17.00 14.10
C ALA A 488 19.05 -17.79 15.37
N GLU A 489 19.93 -18.74 15.73
CA GLU A 489 19.73 -19.69 16.84
C GLU A 489 20.05 -19.12 18.23
N ASP A 490 20.48 -17.87 18.33
CA ASP A 490 20.68 -17.21 19.62
C ASP A 490 19.36 -16.69 20.24
N TYR A 491 18.33 -16.51 19.41
CA TYR A 491 16.94 -16.34 19.86
C TYR A 491 16.40 -17.66 20.42
N SER A 492 15.64 -17.56 21.51
CA SER A 492 15.02 -18.73 22.14
C SER A 492 13.64 -19.07 21.60
N SER A 493 12.82 -18.06 21.32
CA SER A 493 11.43 -18.25 20.87
C SER A 493 10.84 -17.09 20.07
N ALA A 494 11.33 -15.85 20.25
CA ALA A 494 10.74 -14.66 19.63
C ALA A 494 11.75 -13.93 18.72
N TYR A 495 11.23 -13.11 17.81
CA TYR A 495 11.98 -12.22 16.89
C TYR A 495 12.94 -12.88 15.89
N HIS A 496 13.15 -14.20 15.91
CA HIS A 496 13.91 -14.91 14.87
C HIS A 496 13.28 -14.77 13.49
N ASP A 497 11.95 -14.67 13.42
CA ASP A 497 11.17 -14.38 12.22
C ASP A 497 11.41 -12.96 11.71
N VAL A 498 11.31 -11.97 12.61
CA VAL A 498 11.57 -10.56 12.30
C VAL A 498 13.02 -10.35 11.85
N ASP A 499 13.97 -10.97 12.55
CA ASP A 499 15.41 -10.92 12.22
C ASP A 499 15.69 -11.45 10.81
N LEU A 500 15.13 -12.60 10.43
CA LEU A 500 15.26 -13.14 9.08
C LEU A 500 14.63 -12.21 8.03
N CYS A 501 13.41 -11.70 8.29
CA CYS A 501 12.74 -10.76 7.40
C CYS A 501 13.54 -9.47 7.18
N LEU A 502 14.22 -8.96 8.22
CA LEU A 502 15.09 -7.80 8.13
C LEU A 502 16.39 -8.08 7.37
N LYS A 503 16.95 -9.29 7.49
CA LYS A 503 18.09 -9.72 6.66
C LYS A 503 17.70 -9.80 5.19
N LEU A 504 16.54 -10.37 4.88
CA LEU A 504 16.01 -10.42 3.50
C LEU A 504 15.80 -9.02 2.92
N ARG A 505 15.25 -8.09 3.70
CA ARG A 505 15.14 -6.68 3.30
C ARG A 505 16.49 -6.02 3.07
N SER A 506 17.49 -6.37 3.87
CA SER A 506 18.88 -5.88 3.69
C SER A 506 19.53 -6.40 2.40
N LEU A 507 19.02 -7.50 1.82
CA LEU A 507 19.38 -7.99 0.49
C LEU A 507 18.54 -7.35 -0.65
N GLY A 508 17.70 -6.36 -0.33
CA GLY A 508 16.82 -5.69 -1.30
C GLY A 508 15.53 -6.46 -1.63
N LEU A 509 15.18 -7.49 -0.85
CA LEU A 509 13.98 -8.31 -1.07
C LEU A 509 12.77 -7.76 -0.29
N ARG A 510 11.57 -7.91 -0.87
CA ARG A 510 10.29 -7.55 -0.27
C ARG A 510 9.71 -8.73 0.52
N ASN A 511 9.09 -8.47 1.67
CA ASN A 511 8.27 -9.49 2.36
C ASN A 511 6.80 -9.22 2.07
N ILE A 512 6.03 -10.25 1.76
CA ILE A 512 4.63 -10.14 1.32
C ILE A 512 3.70 -10.80 2.32
N TYR A 513 2.64 -10.09 2.68
CA TYR A 513 1.45 -10.66 3.31
C TYR A 513 0.40 -10.94 2.22
N THR A 514 -0.22 -12.12 2.26
CA THR A 514 -1.36 -12.46 1.40
C THR A 514 -2.58 -12.86 2.24
N PRO A 515 -3.76 -12.25 1.99
CA PRO A 515 -5.00 -12.61 2.66
C PRO A 515 -5.65 -13.87 2.10
N ARG A 516 -5.08 -14.42 1.03
CA ARG A 516 -5.62 -15.57 0.30
C ARG A 516 -5.24 -16.92 0.89
N ALA A 517 -4.09 -16.99 1.57
CA ALA A 517 -3.71 -18.15 2.36
C ALA A 517 -4.15 -17.92 3.82
N ARG A 518 -5.20 -18.62 4.26
CA ARG A 518 -5.84 -18.40 5.55
C ARG A 518 -5.68 -19.60 6.48
N PHE A 519 -5.40 -19.31 7.75
CA PHE A 519 -5.17 -20.32 8.79
C PHE A 519 -5.89 -19.96 10.09
N LEU A 520 -6.30 -20.98 10.85
CA LEU A 520 -6.73 -20.82 12.25
C LEU A 520 -5.57 -21.15 13.19
N TYR A 521 -5.42 -20.37 14.25
CA TYR A 521 -4.40 -20.57 15.27
C TYR A 521 -5.02 -21.02 16.60
N GLY A 522 -4.81 -22.30 16.94
CA GLY A 522 -5.22 -22.91 18.21
C GLY A 522 -4.17 -22.79 19.33
N GLY A 523 -3.14 -21.97 19.12
CA GLY A 523 -2.02 -21.84 20.04
C GLY A 523 -2.31 -20.90 21.22
N GLN A 524 -1.38 -20.83 22.17
CA GLN A 524 -1.47 -19.77 23.19
C GLN A 524 -1.22 -18.42 22.54
N GLN A 525 -1.95 -17.40 22.99
CA GLN A 525 -1.72 -16.02 22.52
C GLN A 525 -0.27 -15.63 22.75
N TRP A 526 0.30 -14.95 21.75
CA TRP A 526 1.62 -14.37 21.87
C TRP A 526 1.65 -13.38 23.03
N ARG A 527 2.61 -13.53 23.95
CA ARG A 527 2.80 -12.64 25.09
C ARG A 527 4.14 -11.96 24.92
N ASP A 528 4.15 -10.66 24.58
CA ASP A 528 5.36 -9.87 24.77
C ASP A 528 5.47 -9.37 26.19
N ARG A 529 6.70 -9.38 26.71
CA ARG A 529 7.16 -8.49 27.79
C ARG A 529 8.64 -8.77 28.01
N HIS A 530 9.50 -7.79 27.69
CA HIS A 530 10.88 -7.66 28.18
C HIS A 530 11.66 -8.99 28.24
N SER A 531 11.69 -9.70 27.12
CA SER A 531 12.38 -10.98 27.02
C SER A 531 13.85 -10.79 26.68
N ARG A 532 14.68 -11.80 26.98
CA ARG A 532 16.08 -11.88 26.50
C ARG A 532 16.15 -11.66 24.98
N ASP A 533 15.20 -12.24 24.24
CA ASP A 533 15.11 -12.14 22.78
C ASP A 533 14.82 -10.71 22.32
N GLY A 534 13.96 -9.96 23.02
CA GLY A 534 13.71 -8.54 22.74
C GLY A 534 14.96 -7.67 22.93
N SER A 535 15.72 -7.90 24.00
CA SER A 535 16.99 -7.21 24.22
C SER A 535 18.03 -7.54 23.14
N LEU A 536 18.08 -8.80 22.69
CA LEU A 536 18.96 -9.22 21.59
C LEU A 536 18.54 -8.58 20.27
N PHE A 537 17.25 -8.56 19.97
CA PHE A 537 16.68 -7.92 18.78
C PHE A 537 17.04 -6.43 18.75
N LEU A 538 16.82 -5.71 19.86
CA LEU A 538 17.21 -4.30 19.97
C LEU A 538 18.71 -4.07 19.90
N LYS A 539 19.54 -4.99 20.42
CA LYS A 539 20.99 -4.89 20.27
C LYS A 539 21.41 -4.97 18.80
N ARG A 540 20.73 -5.80 18.00
CA ARG A 540 21.03 -5.99 16.57
C ARG A 540 20.45 -4.89 15.68
N TRP A 541 19.17 -4.55 15.89
CA TRP A 541 18.38 -3.73 14.98
C TRP A 541 17.97 -2.37 15.58
N GLY A 542 18.12 -2.18 16.90
CA GLY A 542 17.64 -1.02 17.65
C GLY A 542 18.14 0.35 17.22
N LYS A 543 19.31 0.40 16.59
CA LYS A 543 19.94 1.65 16.10
C LYS A 543 19.86 1.81 14.58
N THR A 544 19.18 0.89 13.90
CA THR A 544 19.10 0.89 12.44
C THR A 544 17.85 1.62 12.00
N ALA A 545 17.90 2.27 10.83
CA ALA A 545 16.70 2.80 10.18
C ALA A 545 15.63 1.71 9.92
N ALA A 546 16.03 0.43 9.96
CA ALA A 546 15.13 -0.70 9.80
C ALA A 546 14.03 -0.78 10.86
N LEU A 547 14.16 -0.12 12.03
CA LEU A 547 13.06 -0.06 13.01
C LEU A 547 11.93 0.89 12.62
N SER A 548 12.16 1.80 11.68
CA SER A 548 11.09 2.58 11.07
C SER A 548 10.35 1.67 10.08
N ASP A 549 9.06 1.46 10.30
CA ASP A 549 8.27 0.63 9.40
C ASP A 549 7.81 1.42 8.18
N SER A 550 8.31 1.07 6.99
CA SER A 550 7.92 1.71 5.72
C SER A 550 6.45 1.49 5.38
N TYR A 551 5.84 0.41 5.85
CA TYR A 551 4.48 0.02 5.48
C TYR A 551 3.46 0.36 6.58
N TYR A 552 3.89 1.07 7.63
CA TYR A 552 3.01 1.60 8.67
C TYR A 552 3.30 3.09 8.88
N ASN A 553 2.34 3.93 8.50
CA ASN A 553 2.53 5.38 8.53
C ASN A 553 2.83 5.87 9.95
N ARG A 554 3.86 6.71 10.09
CA ARG A 554 4.34 7.26 11.37
C ARG A 554 3.31 8.13 12.13
N ASN A 555 2.25 8.60 11.45
CA ASN A 555 1.18 9.39 12.04
C ASN A 555 0.08 8.51 12.69
N LEU A 556 0.22 7.18 12.63
CA LEU A 556 -0.69 6.21 13.25
C LEU A 556 -0.13 5.72 14.59
N ASN A 557 -1.02 5.21 15.45
CA ASN A 557 -0.69 4.74 16.79
C ASN A 557 0.17 3.45 16.76
N LEU A 558 1.48 3.65 16.87
CA LEU A 558 2.46 2.57 16.86
C LEU A 558 2.44 1.69 18.13
N ASP A 559 1.81 2.11 19.23
CA ASP A 559 1.72 1.27 20.43
C ASP A 559 0.62 0.19 20.32
N ARG A 560 -0.40 0.46 19.52
CA ARG A 560 -1.53 -0.44 19.27
C ARG A 560 -1.42 -1.21 17.96
N CYS A 561 -0.79 -0.63 16.94
CA CYS A 561 -0.57 -1.29 15.65
C CYS A 561 -1.90 -1.74 14.99
N ASP A 562 -2.96 -0.94 15.19
CA ASP A 562 -4.34 -1.22 14.78
C ASP A 562 -4.91 -0.14 13.83
N TYR A 563 -4.02 0.74 13.32
CA TYR A 563 -4.35 1.90 12.47
C TYR A 563 -5.27 2.95 13.14
N THR A 564 -5.34 2.98 14.47
CA THR A 564 -5.94 4.12 15.18
C THR A 564 -5.03 5.36 15.13
N PHE A 565 -5.61 6.55 15.27
CA PHE A 565 -4.88 7.80 15.45
C PHE A 565 -4.42 7.95 16.90
N GLU A 566 -3.37 8.74 17.14
CA GLU A 566 -2.87 9.08 18.49
C GLU A 566 -3.88 9.86 19.35
#